data_AF-A0A832YBS5-F1
#
_entry.id   AF-A0A832YBS5-F1
#
_cell.length_a   1.000
_cell.length_b   1.000
_cell.length_c   1.000
_cell.angle_alpha   90.00
_cell.angle_beta   90.00
_cell.angle_gamma   90.00
#
_symmetry.space_group_name_H-M   'P 1'
#
loop_
_entity.id
_entity.type
_entity.pdbx_description
1 polymer ?
#
loop_
_entity_poly.entity_id
_entity_poly.type
_entity_poly.pdbx_seq_one_letter_code
_entity_poly.pdbx_strand_id
1 'polypeptide(L)'
;MIGARNSTTIIHLFRGQNDEVVNAVQRYEEQYGVGPIWVIQVPARICLAADHTDYWPGFTSELVVMASDSQIMTAVIGPRDDGFVYCNSMDEEFDPWEENLGENIPIGDEWLTWLEMLGAPIPNWSNYVMGSVRHTQMFEEVKFGFNMSITSTIPPDSGASSSSALAICGMFAIRLSNQLATDAEVMTFTTAEAEWFCGTRGGMMDHATMMYSCSDSVLRLTFNPFTQKAIELPKEMGGVKFTTLFTHPSKKGGEIKRAFNELAFVAREVIPRLVPKDWQDNWGEVAEELPEKMSREDITNRWLDDCVVFEKMYPALFETDFKIKVANRFRFAMRELDRSKRMQSLLTSSNCTAEQIGNIMNEAWVDAGDLYDIRTREMDQFANQARKIPGVHGIKVMGAGFGGNLLLLTDNDADLSSLGKGRIQECSAGPAASIIDAKEMMPTLDNSTTPLAAVLLCGGKGSRMLEHGIATHKPLLNLNEVPSTKLVIQQLLNSQLNFSQILVVVPPGREPDYEEVLAGLGVKIVTQHEALGTGNAVHCIIDELLSPVEQVYVSFGTQPLIRTTTI
;
A
#
# COMPACT_ATOMS: atom_id res chain seq x y z
N MET A 1 -13.43 -15.34 28.12
CA MET A 1 -13.70 -16.28 27.01
C MET A 1 -12.67 -15.96 25.92
N ILE A 2 -11.63 -16.77 25.79
CA ILE A 2 -10.48 -16.52 24.92
C ILE A 2 -10.68 -17.41 23.68
N GLY A 3 -11.04 -16.79 22.55
CA GLY A 3 -11.14 -17.45 21.25
C GLY A 3 -9.78 -17.49 20.57
N ALA A 4 -9.34 -18.71 20.23
CA ALA A 4 -8.35 -19.10 19.22
C ALA A 4 -7.11 -18.20 19.01
N ARG A 5 -6.01 -18.51 19.73
CA ARG A 5 -4.65 -18.38 19.20
C ARG A 5 -4.25 -19.72 18.60
N ASN A 6 -4.48 -19.90 17.30
CA ASN A 6 -3.86 -20.96 16.51
C ASN A 6 -2.81 -20.31 15.62
N SER A 7 -1.58 -20.19 16.11
CA SER A 7 -0.44 -19.85 15.27
C SER A 7 0.00 -21.10 14.51
N THR A 8 -0.48 -21.25 13.28
CA THR A 8 0.14 -22.15 12.29
C THR A 8 1.11 -21.30 11.49
N THR A 9 2.39 -21.60 11.57
CA THR A 9 3.38 -21.02 10.66
C THR A 9 3.80 -22.10 9.68
N ILE A 10 3.77 -21.77 8.40
CA ILE A 10 4.19 -22.64 7.32
C ILE A 10 5.49 -22.06 6.78
N ILE A 11 6.60 -22.78 6.95
CA ILE A 11 7.87 -22.41 6.31
C ILE A 11 7.88 -23.09 4.94
N HIS A 12 7.88 -22.29 3.89
CA HIS A 12 7.85 -22.74 2.51
C HIS A 12 9.15 -22.34 1.80
N LEU A 13 9.89 -23.33 1.30
CA LEU A 13 10.92 -23.13 0.27
C LEU A 13 10.25 -23.38 -1.08
N PHE A 14 9.92 -22.33 -1.84
CA PHE A 14 9.34 -22.45 -3.18
C PHE A 14 9.99 -21.53 -4.21
N ARG A 15 10.05 -22.04 -5.45
CA ARG A 15 10.23 -21.27 -6.69
C ARG A 15 8.93 -21.41 -7.49
N GLY A 16 8.18 -20.33 -7.72
CA GLY A 16 6.96 -20.32 -8.53
C GLY A 16 5.99 -19.16 -8.25
N GLN A 17 5.54 -18.50 -9.34
CA GLN A 17 4.49 -17.46 -9.57
C GLN A 17 4.28 -16.28 -8.60
N ASN A 18 4.67 -16.34 -7.33
CA ASN A 18 4.67 -15.23 -6.37
C ASN A 18 6.07 -15.00 -5.78
N ASP A 19 7.10 -15.15 -6.62
CA ASP A 19 8.50 -15.07 -6.20
C ASP A 19 8.81 -13.76 -5.45
N GLU A 20 8.20 -12.62 -5.84
CA GLU A 20 8.43 -11.34 -5.17
C GLU A 20 7.89 -11.30 -3.74
N VAL A 21 6.68 -11.78 -3.49
CA VAL A 21 6.06 -11.83 -2.15
C VAL A 21 6.82 -12.82 -1.26
N VAL A 22 7.14 -14.00 -1.79
CA VAL A 22 7.91 -15.02 -1.06
C VAL A 22 9.29 -14.47 -0.70
N ASN A 23 9.99 -13.84 -1.63
CA ASN A 23 11.29 -13.20 -1.38
C ASN A 23 11.17 -12.08 -0.34
N ALA A 24 10.09 -11.29 -0.37
CA ALA A 24 9.88 -10.21 0.58
C ALA A 24 9.72 -10.74 2.02
N VAL A 25 8.95 -11.82 2.18
CA VAL A 25 8.74 -12.49 3.47
C VAL A 25 10.02 -13.14 3.96
N GLN A 26 10.73 -13.85 3.09
CA GLN A 26 11.98 -14.52 3.47
C GLN A 26 13.01 -13.51 3.99
N ARG A 27 13.20 -12.38 3.30
CA ARG A 27 14.10 -11.31 3.76
C ARG A 27 13.65 -10.69 5.08
N TYR A 28 12.35 -10.50 5.26
CA TYR A 28 11.80 -10.02 6.53
C TYR A 28 12.12 -11.01 7.67
N GLU A 29 11.90 -12.32 7.46
CA GLU A 29 12.17 -13.36 8.46
C GLU A 29 13.67 -13.52 8.75
N GLU A 30 14.53 -13.34 7.75
CA GLU A 30 15.99 -13.32 7.93
C GLU A 30 16.43 -12.17 8.86
N GLN A 31 15.74 -11.02 8.80
CA GLN A 31 16.08 -9.84 9.57
C GLN A 31 15.47 -9.84 10.98
N TYR A 32 14.19 -10.21 11.12
CA TYR A 32 13.44 -10.07 12.39
C TYR A 32 13.08 -11.41 13.03
N GLY A 33 13.37 -12.52 12.36
CA GLY A 33 12.93 -13.85 12.76
C GLY A 33 11.50 -14.18 12.31
N VAL A 34 11.15 -15.44 12.49
CA VAL A 34 9.82 -15.98 12.14
C VAL A 34 8.80 -15.56 13.19
N GLY A 35 7.65 -15.04 12.76
CA GLY A 35 6.61 -14.54 13.64
C GLY A 35 5.26 -14.32 12.93
N PRO A 36 4.24 -13.83 13.66
CA PRO A 36 3.00 -13.39 13.01
C PRO A 36 3.30 -12.19 12.11
N ILE A 37 2.91 -12.30 10.84
CA ILE A 37 3.07 -11.25 9.85
C ILE A 37 1.78 -11.00 9.09
N TRP A 38 1.65 -9.80 8.55
CA TRP A 38 0.73 -9.45 7.49
C TRP A 38 1.53 -9.05 6.26
N VAL A 39 1.05 -9.44 5.08
CA VAL A 39 1.58 -8.94 3.80
C VAL A 39 0.51 -8.10 3.14
N ILE A 40 0.84 -6.85 2.86
CA ILE A 40 -0.05 -5.87 2.27
C ILE A 40 0.47 -5.52 0.88
N GLN A 41 -0.41 -5.56 -0.12
CA GLN A 41 -0.14 -5.02 -1.44
C GLN A 41 -0.97 -3.77 -1.66
N VAL A 42 -0.32 -2.68 -2.08
CA VAL A 42 -0.96 -1.41 -2.41
C VAL A 42 -0.54 -1.01 -3.83
N PRO A 43 -1.48 -0.95 -4.79
CA PRO A 43 -1.16 -0.62 -6.18
C PRO A 43 -0.85 0.88 -6.35
N ALA A 44 -0.16 1.24 -7.42
CA ALA A 44 -0.13 2.62 -7.90
C ALA A 44 -1.51 3.05 -8.40
N ARG A 45 -1.77 4.36 -8.38
CA ARG A 45 -3.01 4.94 -8.93
C ARG A 45 -2.74 5.59 -10.28
N ILE A 46 -3.75 5.59 -11.15
CA ILE A 46 -3.73 6.24 -12.46
C ILE A 46 -4.98 7.10 -12.58
N CYS A 47 -4.79 8.37 -12.94
CA CYS A 47 -5.88 9.33 -13.16
C CYS A 47 -6.05 9.60 -14.66
N LEU A 48 -7.20 9.19 -15.19
CA LEU A 48 -7.56 9.38 -16.59
C LEU A 48 -8.13 10.77 -16.85
N ALA A 49 -8.90 11.33 -15.90
CA ALA A 49 -9.51 12.65 -15.99
C ALA A 49 -9.85 13.25 -14.61
N ALA A 50 -9.96 14.60 -14.58
CA ALA A 50 -10.23 15.44 -13.43
C ALA A 50 -9.08 15.58 -12.42
N ASP A 51 -7.84 15.73 -12.92
CA ASP A 51 -6.67 16.01 -12.07
C ASP A 51 -6.87 17.28 -11.23
N HIS A 52 -6.32 17.30 -10.02
CA HIS A 52 -6.34 18.46 -9.12
C HIS A 52 -7.74 18.97 -8.74
N THR A 53 -8.77 18.13 -8.87
CA THR A 53 -10.15 18.45 -8.46
C THR A 53 -10.57 17.77 -7.15
N ASP A 54 -9.83 16.77 -6.67
CA ASP A 54 -10.20 15.97 -5.49
C ASP A 54 -10.21 16.76 -4.17
N TYR A 55 -9.52 17.89 -4.15
CA TYR A 55 -9.49 18.81 -3.02
C TYR A 55 -10.33 20.08 -3.23
N TRP A 56 -11.15 20.15 -4.28
CA TRP A 56 -12.05 21.28 -4.50
C TRP A 56 -13.38 21.10 -3.75
N PRO A 57 -13.74 22.01 -2.83
CA PRO A 57 -15.02 21.94 -2.13
C PRO A 57 -16.18 22.60 -2.91
N GLY A 58 -15.85 23.46 -3.89
CA GLY A 58 -16.83 24.31 -4.59
C GLY A 58 -17.76 23.57 -5.55
N PHE A 59 -17.42 22.35 -5.96
CA PHE A 59 -18.23 21.50 -6.81
C PHE A 59 -17.96 20.02 -6.50
N THR A 60 -18.89 19.15 -6.89
CA THR A 60 -18.68 17.70 -6.81
C THR A 60 -17.78 17.26 -7.95
N SER A 61 -16.51 17.04 -7.65
CA SER A 61 -15.57 16.43 -8.59
C SER A 61 -16.01 15.03 -8.96
N GLU A 62 -15.79 14.64 -10.22
CA GLU A 62 -16.09 13.29 -10.71
C GLU A 62 -14.81 12.73 -11.32
N LEU A 63 -13.93 12.14 -10.53
CA LEU A 63 -12.65 11.66 -11.05
C LEU A 63 -12.83 10.31 -11.74
N VAL A 64 -12.09 10.10 -12.83
CA VAL A 64 -12.01 8.81 -13.53
C VAL A 64 -10.62 8.25 -13.31
N VAL A 65 -10.52 7.19 -12.52
CA VAL A 65 -9.25 6.66 -12.01
C VAL A 65 -9.21 5.13 -12.09
N MET A 66 -8.03 4.54 -11.96
CA MET A 66 -7.87 3.09 -11.76
C MET A 66 -6.60 2.81 -10.97
N ALA A 67 -6.55 1.68 -10.27
CA ALA A 67 -5.30 1.12 -9.78
C ALA A 67 -4.51 0.47 -10.92
N SER A 68 -3.19 0.41 -10.78
CA SER A 68 -2.32 -0.37 -11.68
C SER A 68 -2.31 -1.84 -11.28
N ASP A 69 -2.28 -2.71 -12.28
CA ASP A 69 -2.10 -4.16 -12.13
C ASP A 69 -0.64 -4.61 -11.95
N SER A 70 0.33 -3.75 -12.26
CA SER A 70 1.75 -4.10 -12.34
C SER A 70 2.66 -3.27 -11.43
N GLN A 71 2.25 -2.04 -11.12
CA GLN A 71 2.97 -1.17 -10.19
C GLN A 71 2.38 -1.35 -8.79
N ILE A 72 3.10 -2.06 -7.91
CA ILE A 72 2.62 -2.48 -6.60
C ILE A 72 3.71 -2.20 -5.56
N MET A 73 3.28 -1.69 -4.40
CA MET A 73 4.08 -1.65 -3.17
C MET A 73 3.66 -2.82 -2.29
N THR A 74 4.63 -3.63 -1.87
CA THR A 74 4.42 -4.74 -0.94
C THR A 74 5.07 -4.41 0.39
N ALA A 75 4.29 -4.47 1.48
CA ALA A 75 4.78 -4.32 2.84
C ALA A 75 4.59 -5.62 3.62
N VAL A 76 5.66 -6.10 4.26
CA VAL A 76 5.62 -7.20 5.23
C VAL A 76 5.69 -6.59 6.63
N ILE A 77 4.68 -6.83 7.45
CA ILE A 77 4.49 -6.17 8.74
C ILE A 77 4.39 -7.22 9.83
N GLY A 78 5.15 -7.09 10.92
CA GLY A 78 4.97 -7.87 12.14
C GLY A 78 4.81 -6.98 13.37
N PRO A 79 3.86 -7.29 14.29
CA PRO A 79 3.60 -6.46 15.46
C PRO A 79 4.75 -6.54 16.48
N ARG A 80 4.93 -5.47 17.24
CA ARG A 80 5.89 -5.39 18.37
C ARG A 80 5.20 -4.94 19.65
N ASP A 81 5.61 -5.52 20.77
CA ASP A 81 5.09 -5.24 22.11
C ASP A 81 5.96 -4.30 22.96
N ASP A 82 7.08 -3.85 22.41
CA ASP A 82 8.00 -2.90 23.04
C ASP A 82 7.71 -1.43 22.72
N GLY A 83 6.67 -1.15 21.92
CA GLY A 83 6.25 0.19 21.55
C GLY A 83 7.14 0.88 20.51
N PHE A 84 8.01 0.14 19.81
CA PHE A 84 8.84 0.69 18.73
C PHE A 84 8.22 0.47 17.34
N VAL A 85 8.34 1.49 16.49
CA VAL A 85 8.10 1.39 15.05
C VAL A 85 9.44 1.32 14.35
N TYR A 86 9.69 0.23 13.63
CA TYR A 86 10.85 0.05 12.78
C TYR A 86 10.40 -0.13 11.33
N CYS A 87 11.00 0.61 10.40
CA CYS A 87 10.69 0.54 8.97
C CYS A 87 11.97 0.49 8.13
N ASN A 88 12.01 -0.39 7.15
CA ASN A 88 13.07 -0.39 6.13
C ASN A 88 12.55 -0.64 4.73
N SER A 89 13.36 -0.28 3.74
CA SER A 89 13.16 -0.62 2.33
C SER A 89 14.13 -1.72 1.91
N MET A 90 13.74 -2.54 0.94
CA MET A 90 14.65 -3.46 0.23
C MET A 90 15.49 -2.73 -0.83
N ASP A 91 15.16 -1.47 -1.12
CA ASP A 91 16.00 -0.58 -1.90
C ASP A 91 16.97 0.14 -0.97
N GLU A 92 18.27 -0.12 -1.17
CA GLU A 92 19.37 0.40 -0.34
C GLU A 92 19.49 1.94 -0.39
N GLU A 93 18.80 2.62 -1.32
CA GLU A 93 18.74 4.09 -1.36
C GLU A 93 17.95 4.70 -0.18
N PHE A 94 17.14 3.89 0.54
CA PHE A 94 16.31 4.36 1.64
C PHE A 94 16.79 3.79 2.97
N ASP A 95 17.47 4.63 3.75
CA ASP A 95 17.95 4.27 5.09
C ASP A 95 16.81 3.80 6.01
N PRO A 96 17.03 2.76 6.84
CA PRO A 96 16.06 2.34 7.85
C PRO A 96 15.71 3.45 8.85
N TRP A 97 14.51 3.35 9.42
CA TRP A 97 14.00 4.24 10.46
C TRP A 97 13.53 3.44 11.67
N GLU A 98 13.86 3.91 12.88
CA GLU A 98 13.32 3.36 14.12
C GLU A 98 12.96 4.50 15.07
N GLU A 99 11.76 4.42 15.66
CA GLU A 99 11.28 5.39 16.62
C GLU A 99 10.42 4.73 17.69
N ASN A 100 10.59 5.15 18.94
CA ASN A 100 9.67 4.76 20.01
C ASN A 100 8.39 5.58 19.89
N LEU A 101 7.22 4.94 19.97
CA LEU A 101 5.93 5.60 19.88
C LEU A 101 5.75 6.71 20.92
N GLY A 102 6.43 6.60 22.07
CA GLY A 102 6.40 7.55 23.18
C GLY A 102 5.05 7.57 23.90
N GLU A 103 4.98 8.33 25.00
CA GLU A 103 3.75 8.51 25.80
C GLU A 103 2.99 9.82 25.48
N ASN A 104 3.54 10.71 24.65
CA ASN A 104 3.12 12.11 24.57
C ASN A 104 2.74 12.56 23.15
N ILE A 105 1.61 12.09 22.65
CA ILE A 105 0.75 12.91 21.78
C ILE A 105 -0.52 13.20 22.57
N PRO A 106 -0.97 14.46 22.69
CA PRO A 106 -2.26 14.75 23.30
C PRO A 106 -3.34 13.93 22.57
N ILE A 107 -4.01 13.05 23.32
CA ILE A 107 -5.25 12.43 22.83
C ILE A 107 -6.32 13.52 22.87
N GLY A 108 -6.91 13.85 21.72
CA GLY A 108 -8.09 14.73 21.65
C GLY A 108 -7.88 16.21 21.27
N ASP A 109 -6.82 16.53 20.53
CA ASP A 109 -6.68 17.84 19.85
C ASP A 109 -7.10 17.78 18.37
N GLU A 110 -7.33 18.94 17.75
CA GLU A 110 -7.53 19.03 16.29
C GLU A 110 -6.21 18.76 15.53
N TRP A 111 -6.18 17.76 14.65
CA TRP A 111 -5.01 17.32 13.88
C TRP A 111 -4.19 18.47 13.26
N LEU A 112 -4.87 19.43 12.64
CA LEU A 112 -4.21 20.58 12.01
C LEU A 112 -3.51 21.49 13.01
N THR A 113 -4.11 21.73 14.18
CA THR A 113 -3.52 22.53 15.25
C THR A 113 -2.27 21.86 15.79
N TRP A 114 -2.29 20.53 15.92
CA TRP A 114 -1.11 19.77 16.33
C TRP A 114 0.01 19.82 15.28
N LEU A 115 -0.32 19.65 13.99
CA LEU A 115 0.66 19.78 12.90
C LEU A 115 1.31 21.17 12.85
N GLU A 116 0.54 22.24 13.12
CA GLU A 116 1.07 23.60 13.23
C GLU A 116 2.10 23.71 14.35
N MET A 117 1.78 23.20 15.54
CA MET A 117 2.67 23.25 16.69
C MET A 117 3.95 22.42 16.50
N LEU A 118 3.85 21.30 15.78
CA LEU A 118 4.99 20.45 15.46
C LEU A 118 5.95 21.12 14.46
N GLY A 119 5.40 21.91 13.52
CA GLY A 119 6.14 22.43 12.37
C GLY A 119 6.39 21.37 11.30
N ALA A 120 7.10 21.75 10.24
CA ALA A 120 7.42 20.82 9.16
C ALA A 120 8.53 19.84 9.59
N PRO A 121 8.31 18.51 9.53
CA PRO A 121 9.36 17.55 9.84
C PRO A 121 10.50 17.66 8.83
N ILE A 122 11.71 17.27 9.27
CA ILE A 122 12.86 17.12 8.37
C ILE A 122 12.45 16.13 7.27
N PRO A 123 12.65 16.45 5.97
CA PRO A 123 12.24 15.56 4.89
C PRO A 123 12.90 14.18 5.00
N ASN A 124 12.08 13.15 5.20
CA ASN A 124 12.47 11.75 5.23
C ASN A 124 11.32 10.89 4.67
N TRP A 125 11.64 9.78 4.00
CA TRP A 125 10.63 8.88 3.42
C TRP A 125 9.74 8.25 4.50
N SER A 126 10.28 8.00 5.70
CA SER A 126 9.53 7.46 6.85
C SER A 126 8.40 8.38 7.30
N ASN A 127 8.42 9.68 6.97
CA ASN A 127 7.35 10.61 7.34
C ASN A 127 5.98 10.20 6.78
N TYR A 128 5.91 9.48 5.65
CA TYR A 128 4.64 8.95 5.15
C TYR A 128 4.08 7.86 6.07
N VAL A 129 4.95 7.03 6.64
CA VAL A 129 4.57 6.00 7.64
C VAL A 129 4.24 6.66 8.98
N MET A 130 5.12 7.55 9.43
CA MET A 130 4.95 8.23 10.72
C MET A 130 3.74 9.15 10.72
N GLY A 131 3.35 9.76 9.58
CA GLY A 131 2.09 10.48 9.46
C GLY A 131 0.90 9.61 9.86
N SER A 132 0.81 8.39 9.32
CA SER A 132 -0.25 7.42 9.67
C SER A 132 -0.19 6.97 11.14
N VAL A 133 1.02 6.76 11.67
CA VAL A 133 1.23 6.41 13.10
C VAL A 133 0.74 7.54 14.01
N ARG A 134 1.20 8.77 13.76
CA ARG A 134 0.90 9.95 14.58
C ARG A 134 -0.57 10.36 14.48
N HIS A 135 -1.17 10.27 13.29
CA HIS A 135 -2.61 10.48 13.11
C HIS A 135 -3.40 9.45 13.90
N THR A 136 -3.07 8.16 13.80
CA THR A 136 -3.74 7.12 14.59
C THR A 136 -3.59 7.34 16.09
N GLN A 137 -2.39 7.69 16.58
CA GLN A 137 -2.15 7.99 18.01
C GLN A 137 -2.96 9.18 18.53
N MET A 138 -3.33 10.14 17.68
CA MET A 138 -4.13 11.30 18.10
C MET A 138 -5.59 10.94 18.39
N PHE A 139 -6.13 9.97 17.66
CA PHE A 139 -7.56 9.64 17.69
C PHE A 139 -7.87 8.28 18.33
N GLU A 140 -6.87 7.41 18.51
CA GLU A 140 -7.05 6.04 18.96
C GLU A 140 -6.03 5.67 20.05
N GLU A 141 -6.37 4.70 20.89
CA GLU A 141 -5.43 4.16 21.89
C GLU A 141 -4.45 3.19 21.20
N VAL A 142 -3.19 3.63 21.07
CA VAL A 142 -2.11 2.85 20.45
C VAL A 142 -1.14 2.36 21.52
N LYS A 143 -0.86 1.05 21.54
CA LYS A 143 0.07 0.40 22.49
C LYS A 143 1.20 -0.35 21.79
N PHE A 144 0.92 -0.94 20.65
CA PHE A 144 1.82 -1.83 19.93
C PHE A 144 2.47 -1.09 18.77
N GLY A 145 3.77 -1.28 18.63
CA GLY A 145 4.54 -0.88 17.47
C GLY A 145 4.58 -2.00 16.42
N PHE A 146 5.50 -1.91 15.47
CA PHE A 146 5.66 -2.90 14.41
C PHE A 146 7.05 -2.84 13.77
N ASN A 147 7.46 -3.95 13.17
CA ASN A 147 8.48 -3.98 12.12
C ASN A 147 7.75 -3.95 10.77
N MET A 148 8.25 -3.15 9.82
CA MET A 148 7.73 -3.11 8.45
C MET A 148 8.88 -3.11 7.44
N SER A 149 8.88 -4.08 6.53
CA SER A 149 9.77 -4.10 5.37
C SER A 149 9.01 -3.85 4.08
N ILE A 150 9.53 -2.96 3.25
CA ILE A 150 8.88 -2.51 2.02
C ILE A 150 9.70 -2.92 0.80
N THR A 151 9.01 -3.38 -0.24
CA THR A 151 9.53 -3.45 -1.60
C THR A 151 8.50 -2.84 -2.54
N SER A 152 8.92 -2.21 -3.64
CA SER A 152 7.99 -1.56 -4.54
C SER A 152 8.46 -1.57 -5.99
N THR A 153 7.55 -1.84 -6.91
CA THR A 153 7.73 -1.60 -8.34
C THR A 153 7.20 -0.22 -8.77
N ILE A 154 6.55 0.51 -7.85
CA ILE A 154 6.09 1.89 -8.07
C ILE A 154 7.33 2.81 -8.03
N PRO A 155 7.67 3.52 -9.12
CA PRO A 155 8.87 4.34 -9.11
C PRO A 155 8.75 5.49 -8.08
N PRO A 156 9.77 5.75 -7.25
CA PRO A 156 9.75 6.86 -6.28
C PRO A 156 9.72 8.22 -6.98
N ASP A 157 9.09 9.21 -6.34
CA ASP A 157 8.96 10.60 -6.85
C ASP A 157 8.43 10.73 -8.29
N SER A 158 7.67 9.74 -8.76
CA SER A 158 7.25 9.63 -10.15
C SER A 158 5.87 10.20 -10.42
N GLY A 159 5.17 10.70 -9.41
CA GLY A 159 3.77 11.06 -9.58
C GLY A 159 2.86 9.84 -9.85
N ALA A 160 3.28 8.61 -9.51
CA ALA A 160 2.44 7.39 -9.47
C ALA A 160 1.85 7.09 -8.07
N SER A 161 2.00 8.02 -7.12
CA SER A 161 1.54 7.91 -5.71
C SER A 161 2.22 6.85 -4.86
N SER A 162 3.52 6.65 -5.05
CA SER A 162 4.34 5.89 -4.10
C SER A 162 4.28 6.43 -2.67
N SER A 163 4.06 7.74 -2.49
CA SER A 163 3.86 8.40 -1.19
C SER A 163 2.57 7.95 -0.49
N SER A 164 1.42 8.06 -1.16
CA SER A 164 0.14 7.63 -0.61
C SER A 164 0.07 6.11 -0.43
N ALA A 165 0.69 5.32 -1.32
CA ALA A 165 0.80 3.87 -1.15
C ALA A 165 1.58 3.52 0.13
N LEU A 166 2.69 4.21 0.39
CA LEU A 166 3.47 4.04 1.62
C LEU A 166 2.70 4.49 2.86
N ALA A 167 1.96 5.59 2.79
CA ALA A 167 1.11 6.05 3.88
C ALA A 167 0.01 5.01 4.22
N ILE A 168 -0.60 4.38 3.20
CA ILE A 168 -1.56 3.28 3.39
C ILE A 168 -0.89 2.08 4.05
N CYS A 169 0.31 1.68 3.62
CA CYS A 169 1.08 0.61 4.28
C CYS A 169 1.32 0.92 5.76
N GLY A 170 1.71 2.15 6.08
CA GLY A 170 1.88 2.61 7.46
C GLY A 170 0.58 2.61 8.27
N MET A 171 -0.54 2.98 7.64
CA MET A 171 -1.86 2.95 8.27
C MET A 171 -2.32 1.52 8.56
N PHE A 172 -2.10 0.58 7.63
CA PHE A 172 -2.35 -0.84 7.89
C PHE A 172 -1.47 -1.33 9.03
N ALA A 173 -0.18 -0.98 9.03
CA ALA A 173 0.76 -1.46 10.04
C ALA A 173 0.36 -1.05 11.46
N ILE A 174 0.03 0.23 11.68
CA ILE A 174 -0.35 0.71 13.01
C ILE A 174 -1.73 0.18 13.43
N ARG A 175 -2.70 0.14 12.52
CA ARG A 175 -4.08 -0.29 12.84
C ARG A 175 -4.17 -1.80 13.08
N LEU A 176 -3.53 -2.63 12.24
CA LEU A 176 -3.49 -4.10 12.44
C LEU A 176 -2.77 -4.48 13.74
N SER A 177 -1.62 -3.86 14.01
CA SER A 177 -0.85 -4.12 15.24
C SER A 177 -1.63 -3.78 16.52
N ASN A 178 -2.58 -2.85 16.43
CA ASN A 178 -3.43 -2.42 17.53
C ASN A 178 -4.88 -2.92 17.44
N GLN A 179 -5.19 -3.84 16.51
CA GLN A 179 -6.53 -4.41 16.32
C GLN A 179 -7.63 -3.36 16.05
N LEU A 180 -7.28 -2.29 15.35
CA LEU A 180 -8.19 -1.23 14.91
C LEU A 180 -8.80 -1.57 13.54
N ALA A 181 -9.93 -0.94 13.22
CA ALA A 181 -10.66 -1.20 11.98
C ALA A 181 -9.86 -0.79 10.73
N THR A 182 -9.84 -1.61 9.68
CA THR A 182 -9.12 -1.36 8.42
C THR A 182 -10.04 -1.41 7.21
N ASP A 183 -11.32 -1.07 7.38
CA ASP A 183 -12.25 -0.95 6.26
C ASP A 183 -11.83 0.18 5.32
N ALA A 184 -12.19 0.03 4.04
CA ALA A 184 -11.72 0.92 2.97
C ALA A 184 -12.05 2.40 3.22
N GLU A 185 -13.18 2.68 3.88
CA GLU A 185 -13.62 4.04 4.17
C GLU A 185 -12.70 4.68 5.21
N VAL A 186 -12.57 4.05 6.39
CA VAL A 186 -11.67 4.51 7.45
C VAL A 186 -10.25 4.69 6.92
N MET A 187 -9.71 3.70 6.19
CA MET A 187 -8.36 3.77 5.62
C MET A 187 -8.21 4.93 4.65
N THR A 188 -9.19 5.19 3.79
CA THR A 188 -9.15 6.29 2.81
C THR A 188 -9.10 7.66 3.47
N PHE A 189 -10.06 7.93 4.38
CA PHE A 189 -10.18 9.25 5.00
C PHE A 189 -9.01 9.54 5.95
N THR A 190 -8.70 8.59 6.84
CA THR A 190 -7.65 8.80 7.85
C THR A 190 -6.26 8.90 7.23
N THR A 191 -5.95 8.08 6.21
CA THR A 191 -4.63 8.14 5.57
C THR A 191 -4.44 9.43 4.76
N ALA A 192 -5.49 9.91 4.09
CA ALA A 192 -5.44 11.17 3.34
C ALA A 192 -5.14 12.38 4.24
N GLU A 193 -5.76 12.43 5.42
CA GLU A 193 -5.45 13.43 6.43
C GLU A 193 -4.06 13.22 7.05
N ALA A 194 -3.68 11.98 7.33
CA ALA A 194 -2.39 11.64 7.90
C ALA A 194 -1.22 12.08 7.01
N GLU A 195 -1.37 12.01 5.69
CA GLU A 195 -0.34 12.45 4.73
C GLU A 195 -0.03 13.96 4.84
N TRP A 196 -0.92 14.76 5.44
CA TRP A 196 -0.64 16.17 5.74
C TRP A 196 0.51 16.38 6.72
N PHE A 197 0.91 15.34 7.46
CA PHE A 197 2.15 15.31 8.25
C PHE A 197 3.40 15.63 7.41
N CYS A 198 3.42 15.21 6.13
CA CYS A 198 4.51 15.51 5.20
C CYS A 198 4.53 16.99 4.72
N GLY A 199 3.50 17.77 5.10
CA GLY A 199 3.36 19.19 4.81
C GLY A 199 2.71 19.52 3.46
N THR A 200 2.37 18.52 2.66
CA THR A 200 1.52 18.70 1.47
C THR A 200 0.05 18.76 1.86
N ARG A 201 -0.75 19.53 1.12
CA ARG A 201 -2.20 19.67 1.36
C ARG A 201 -3.02 19.04 0.24
N GLY A 202 -2.76 17.76 -0.06
CA GLY A 202 -3.49 17.01 -1.09
C GLY A 202 -4.92 16.68 -0.70
N GLY A 203 -5.70 16.13 -1.63
CA GLY A 203 -7.00 15.52 -1.36
C GLY A 203 -6.86 14.01 -1.14
N MET A 204 -7.94 13.26 -1.38
CA MET A 204 -7.99 11.82 -1.12
C MET A 204 -8.16 10.94 -2.37
N MET A 205 -7.94 11.48 -3.58
CA MET A 205 -7.99 10.70 -4.83
C MET A 205 -7.12 9.45 -4.77
N ASP A 206 -5.85 9.60 -4.40
CA ASP A 206 -4.88 8.53 -4.45
C ASP A 206 -5.30 7.38 -3.51
N HIS A 207 -5.64 7.74 -2.27
CA HIS A 207 -6.10 6.84 -1.24
C HIS A 207 -7.37 6.08 -1.64
N ALA A 208 -8.39 6.82 -2.09
CA ALA A 208 -9.65 6.25 -2.53
C ALA A 208 -9.48 5.33 -3.74
N THR A 209 -8.61 5.70 -4.69
CA THR A 209 -8.32 4.85 -5.85
C THR A 209 -7.71 3.53 -5.41
N MET A 210 -6.71 3.58 -4.53
CA MET A 210 -6.01 2.40 -4.05
C MET A 210 -6.90 1.49 -3.19
N MET A 211 -7.83 2.04 -2.42
CA MET A 211 -8.70 1.25 -1.53
C MET A 211 -9.97 0.70 -2.19
N TYR A 212 -10.43 1.27 -3.31
CA TYR A 212 -11.73 0.92 -3.92
C TYR A 212 -11.66 0.41 -5.37
N SER A 213 -10.48 0.33 -6.00
CA SER A 213 -10.37 -0.18 -7.37
C SER A 213 -10.73 -1.66 -7.50
N CYS A 214 -11.20 -2.04 -8.68
CA CYS A 214 -11.47 -3.42 -9.05
C CYS A 214 -10.80 -3.72 -10.39
N SER A 215 -10.24 -4.92 -10.53
CA SER A 215 -9.63 -5.37 -11.78
C SER A 215 -10.57 -5.20 -12.97
N ASP A 216 -10.01 -4.90 -14.13
CA ASP A 216 -10.72 -4.72 -15.40
C ASP A 216 -11.75 -3.57 -15.45
N SER A 217 -11.73 -2.68 -14.46
CA SER A 217 -12.65 -1.53 -14.40
C SER A 217 -11.95 -0.23 -14.01
N VAL A 218 -12.49 0.90 -14.49
CA VAL A 218 -12.13 2.21 -13.95
C VAL A 218 -13.13 2.59 -12.87
N LEU A 219 -12.73 3.46 -11.96
CA LEU A 219 -13.53 3.95 -10.86
C LEU A 219 -13.92 5.40 -11.11
N ARG A 220 -15.21 5.69 -10.99
CA ARG A 220 -15.71 7.06 -10.81
C ARG A 220 -15.72 7.39 -9.33
N LEU A 221 -14.94 8.37 -8.93
CA LEU A 221 -14.88 8.89 -7.56
C LEU A 221 -15.51 10.27 -7.47
N THR A 222 -16.26 10.51 -6.40
CA THR A 222 -16.77 11.84 -6.03
C THR A 222 -16.42 12.12 -4.58
N PHE A 223 -16.30 13.40 -4.20
CA PHE A 223 -15.80 13.81 -2.87
C PHE A 223 -16.73 14.72 -2.08
N ASN A 224 -17.90 15.05 -2.63
CA ASN A 224 -18.94 15.82 -1.93
C ASN A 224 -20.33 15.61 -2.59
N PRO A 225 -21.11 14.57 -2.20
CA PRO A 225 -20.78 13.53 -1.23
C PRO A 225 -19.72 12.54 -1.74
N PHE A 226 -19.11 11.76 -0.85
CA PHE A 226 -18.22 10.68 -1.25
C PHE A 226 -19.01 9.53 -1.89
N THR A 227 -18.66 9.15 -3.12
CA THR A 227 -19.21 7.97 -3.79
C THR A 227 -18.14 7.33 -4.65
N GLN A 228 -18.24 6.01 -4.81
CA GLN A 228 -17.39 5.20 -5.68
C GLN A 228 -18.30 4.35 -6.58
N LYS A 229 -17.98 4.30 -7.88
CA LYS A 229 -18.72 3.49 -8.84
C LYS A 229 -17.78 2.94 -9.91
N ALA A 230 -17.73 1.62 -10.04
CA ALA A 230 -17.02 0.97 -11.13
C ALA A 230 -17.70 1.27 -12.49
N ILE A 231 -16.88 1.52 -13.50
CA ILE A 231 -17.22 1.66 -14.91
C ILE A 231 -16.40 0.61 -15.66
N GLU A 232 -17.07 -0.35 -16.27
CA GLU A 232 -16.41 -1.36 -17.11
C GLU A 232 -15.77 -0.68 -18.33
N LEU A 233 -14.54 -1.04 -18.64
CA LEU A 233 -13.87 -0.56 -19.84
C LEU A 233 -14.51 -1.16 -21.10
N PRO A 234 -14.69 -0.38 -22.19
CA PRO A 234 -15.21 -0.92 -23.45
C PRO A 234 -14.27 -2.00 -23.99
N LYS A 235 -14.83 -3.17 -24.33
CA LYS A 235 -14.07 -4.23 -25.04
C LYS A 235 -13.59 -3.77 -26.43
N GLU A 236 -14.26 -2.79 -27.01
CA GLU A 236 -13.98 -2.22 -28.34
C GLU A 236 -12.75 -1.29 -28.37
N MET A 237 -12.15 -0.99 -27.21
CA MET A 237 -10.81 -0.38 -27.13
C MET A 237 -9.68 -1.35 -27.57
N GLY A 238 -10.03 -2.55 -28.03
CA GLY A 238 -9.08 -3.59 -28.42
C GLY A 238 -8.00 -3.07 -29.36
N GLY A 239 -6.76 -3.08 -28.88
CA GLY A 239 -5.60 -2.61 -29.64
C GLY A 239 -4.91 -1.40 -29.04
N VAL A 240 -5.48 -0.72 -28.03
CA VAL A 240 -4.80 0.34 -27.28
C VAL A 240 -4.66 0.04 -25.79
N LYS A 241 -3.69 0.69 -25.16
CA LYS A 241 -3.37 0.58 -23.74
C LYS A 241 -2.93 1.92 -23.15
N PHE A 242 -3.06 2.03 -21.83
CA PHE A 242 -2.46 3.12 -21.08
C PHE A 242 -1.02 2.79 -20.71
N THR A 243 -0.13 3.76 -20.88
CA THR A 243 1.29 3.61 -20.62
C THR A 243 1.80 4.81 -19.84
N THR A 244 2.56 4.58 -18.78
CA THR A 244 3.23 5.65 -18.03
C THR A 244 4.63 5.87 -18.57
N LEU A 245 5.05 7.14 -18.63
CA LEU A 245 6.38 7.56 -19.07
C LEU A 245 7.03 8.44 -18.01
N PHE A 246 8.06 7.92 -17.34
CA PHE A 246 8.83 8.65 -16.35
C PHE A 246 9.78 9.66 -16.99
N THR A 247 9.65 10.93 -16.60
CA THR A 247 10.46 12.02 -17.12
C THR A 247 11.65 12.32 -16.20
N HIS A 248 11.39 12.72 -14.96
CA HIS A 248 12.37 13.02 -13.92
C HIS A 248 11.68 13.08 -12.55
N PRO A 249 12.41 12.97 -11.42
CA PRO A 249 11.82 13.02 -10.08
C PRO A 249 11.09 14.35 -9.81
N SER A 250 9.86 14.27 -9.31
CA SER A 250 9.11 15.39 -8.72
C SER A 250 9.29 15.39 -7.20
N LYS A 251 10.47 15.82 -6.76
CA LYS A 251 10.78 15.89 -5.32
C LYS A 251 9.96 17.01 -4.67
N LYS A 252 8.92 16.66 -3.91
CA LYS A 252 8.06 17.60 -3.17
C LYS A 252 8.78 18.28 -1.97
N GLY A 253 10.02 18.72 -2.16
CA GLY A 253 10.76 19.56 -1.23
C GLY A 253 10.57 21.04 -1.52
N GLY A 254 10.74 21.89 -0.50
CA GLY A 254 10.84 23.35 -0.61
C GLY A 254 9.86 24.02 -1.57
N GLU A 255 10.32 24.36 -2.77
CA GLU A 255 9.58 25.07 -3.81
C GLU A 255 8.41 24.27 -4.40
N ILE A 256 8.60 22.99 -4.72
CA ILE A 256 7.54 22.16 -5.31
C ILE A 256 6.40 21.95 -4.30
N LYS A 257 6.74 21.76 -3.02
CA LYS A 257 5.74 21.68 -1.94
C LYS A 257 4.93 22.97 -1.83
N ARG A 258 5.59 24.13 -1.88
CA ARG A 258 4.91 25.44 -1.89
C ARG A 258 4.01 25.59 -3.11
N ALA A 259 4.50 25.26 -4.30
CA ALA A 259 3.72 25.34 -5.53
C ALA A 259 2.47 24.44 -5.48
N PHE A 260 2.60 23.20 -5.01
CA PHE A 260 1.46 22.31 -4.83
C PHE A 260 0.46 22.84 -3.79
N ASN A 261 0.96 23.34 -2.66
CA ASN A 261 0.13 23.92 -1.61
C ASN A 261 -0.56 25.22 -2.06
N GLU A 262 0.06 26.02 -2.93
CA GLU A 262 -0.58 27.16 -3.60
C GLU A 262 -1.82 26.71 -4.36
N LEU A 263 -1.71 25.67 -5.20
CA LEU A 263 -2.83 25.15 -5.98
C LEU A 263 -3.99 24.70 -5.08
N ALA A 264 -3.67 23.99 -4.00
CA ALA A 264 -4.64 23.55 -3.01
C ALA A 264 -5.27 24.73 -2.23
N PHE A 265 -4.50 25.77 -1.92
CA PHE A 265 -4.98 26.98 -1.23
C PHE A 265 -5.94 27.77 -2.12
N VAL A 266 -5.59 27.99 -3.39
CA VAL A 266 -6.46 28.70 -4.33
C VAL A 266 -7.80 27.95 -4.49
N ALA A 267 -7.74 26.63 -4.61
CA ALA A 267 -8.89 25.76 -4.79
C ALA A 267 -9.84 25.73 -3.58
N ARG A 268 -9.29 25.55 -2.37
CA ARG A 268 -10.09 25.39 -1.14
C ARG A 268 -10.55 26.71 -0.54
N GLU A 269 -9.67 27.70 -0.55
CA GLU A 269 -9.89 28.90 0.26
C GLU A 269 -10.24 30.13 -0.56
N VAL A 270 -9.54 30.35 -1.67
CA VAL A 270 -9.66 31.62 -2.41
C VAL A 270 -10.87 31.62 -3.33
N ILE A 271 -10.96 30.66 -4.24
CA ILE A 271 -12.01 30.66 -5.28
C ILE A 271 -13.42 30.53 -4.68
N PRO A 272 -13.69 29.63 -3.72
CA PRO A 272 -15.02 29.50 -3.13
C PRO A 272 -15.53 30.78 -2.45
N ARG A 273 -14.63 31.68 -2.03
CA ARG A 273 -14.97 32.99 -1.44
C ARG A 273 -15.22 34.09 -2.47
N LEU A 274 -14.83 33.87 -3.73
CA LEU A 274 -14.93 34.87 -4.81
C LEU A 274 -16.10 34.61 -5.75
N VAL A 275 -16.49 33.35 -5.96
CA VAL A 275 -17.59 32.99 -6.86
C VAL A 275 -18.96 33.23 -6.21
N PRO A 276 -19.98 33.69 -6.95
CA PRO A 276 -21.37 33.79 -6.44
C PRO A 276 -21.93 32.40 -6.13
N LYS A 277 -23.07 32.26 -5.45
CA LYS A 277 -23.58 30.92 -5.03
C LYS A 277 -24.08 30.05 -6.19
N ASP A 278 -24.56 30.67 -7.25
CA ASP A 278 -25.21 30.09 -8.43
C ASP A 278 -24.29 30.14 -9.66
N TRP A 279 -22.98 30.12 -9.43
CA TRP A 279 -21.95 30.27 -10.45
C TRP A 279 -21.88 29.11 -11.47
N GLN A 280 -22.41 27.93 -11.13
CA GLN A 280 -22.14 26.69 -11.87
C GLN A 280 -22.68 26.72 -13.30
N ASP A 281 -23.86 27.31 -13.50
CA ASP A 281 -24.51 27.37 -14.82
C ASP A 281 -23.91 28.44 -15.75
N ASN A 282 -23.17 29.42 -15.21
CA ASN A 282 -22.55 30.51 -15.95
C ASN A 282 -21.04 30.65 -15.65
N TRP A 283 -20.35 29.55 -15.33
CA TRP A 283 -18.96 29.57 -14.89
C TRP A 283 -18.02 30.29 -15.88
N GLY A 284 -18.35 30.31 -17.18
CA GLY A 284 -17.59 31.04 -18.20
C GLY A 284 -17.56 32.55 -17.96
N GLU A 285 -18.71 33.15 -17.66
CA GLU A 285 -18.82 34.58 -17.33
C GLU A 285 -18.12 34.87 -15.99
N VAL A 286 -18.36 34.02 -14.99
CA VAL A 286 -17.69 34.13 -13.68
C VAL A 286 -16.17 34.08 -13.82
N ALA A 287 -15.65 33.25 -14.72
CA ALA A 287 -14.22 33.15 -14.98
C ALA A 287 -13.63 34.42 -15.64
N GLU A 288 -14.44 35.23 -16.33
CA GLU A 288 -14.02 36.53 -16.89
C GLU A 288 -14.02 37.63 -15.82
N GLU A 289 -14.88 37.52 -14.81
CA GLU A 289 -14.97 38.48 -13.70
C GLU A 289 -13.96 38.23 -12.57
N LEU A 290 -13.47 37.00 -12.43
CA LEU A 290 -12.46 36.66 -11.43
C LEU A 290 -11.15 37.42 -11.66
N PRO A 291 -10.46 37.85 -10.59
CA PRO A 291 -9.15 38.47 -10.73
C PRO A 291 -8.16 37.50 -11.39
N GLU A 292 -7.31 38.00 -12.29
CA GLU A 292 -6.29 37.16 -12.92
C GLU A 292 -5.26 36.67 -11.89
N LYS A 293 -4.85 37.58 -10.99
CA LYS A 293 -3.88 37.29 -9.92
C LYS A 293 -4.24 38.00 -8.62
N MET A 294 -3.85 37.43 -7.50
CA MET A 294 -3.91 38.07 -6.18
C MET A 294 -2.56 37.88 -5.46
N SER A 295 -2.07 38.92 -4.80
CA SER A 295 -0.92 38.84 -3.89
C SER A 295 -1.31 38.34 -2.51
N ARG A 296 -0.33 37.94 -1.69
CA ARG A 296 -0.56 37.67 -0.27
C ARG A 296 -1.21 38.86 0.44
N GLU A 297 -0.77 40.08 0.13
CA GLU A 297 -1.33 41.31 0.71
C GLU A 297 -2.81 41.48 0.32
N ASP A 298 -3.18 41.27 -0.95
CA ASP A 298 -4.58 41.35 -1.40
C ASP A 298 -5.48 40.37 -0.63
N ILE A 299 -4.99 39.15 -0.40
CA ILE A 299 -5.72 38.08 0.32
C ILE A 299 -5.85 38.43 1.80
N THR A 300 -4.75 38.82 2.43
CA THR A 300 -4.69 39.15 3.86
C THR A 300 -5.58 40.35 4.19
N ASN A 301 -5.54 41.40 3.36
CA ASN A 301 -6.36 42.59 3.55
C ASN A 301 -7.85 42.31 3.31
N ARG A 302 -8.18 41.38 2.42
CA ARG A 302 -9.57 41.03 2.10
C ARG A 302 -10.23 40.13 3.14
N TRP A 303 -9.46 39.23 3.76
CA TRP A 303 -9.95 38.25 4.73
C TRP A 303 -9.10 38.26 6.01
N LEU A 304 -9.06 39.41 6.68
CA LEU A 304 -8.19 39.65 7.84
C LEU A 304 -8.40 38.63 8.97
N ASP A 305 -9.65 38.29 9.27
CA ASP A 305 -9.99 37.36 10.33
C ASP A 305 -9.64 35.89 9.99
N ASP A 306 -9.66 35.54 8.70
CA ASP A 306 -9.34 34.18 8.23
C ASP A 306 -7.84 33.95 8.04
N CYS A 307 -7.03 35.02 7.98
CA CYS A 307 -5.60 34.93 7.66
C CYS A 307 -4.85 33.98 8.59
N VAL A 308 -5.19 34.00 9.89
CA VAL A 308 -4.61 33.08 10.87
C VAL A 308 -4.89 31.62 10.47
N VAL A 309 -6.11 31.30 10.03
CA VAL A 309 -6.47 29.95 9.58
C VAL A 309 -5.71 29.56 8.31
N PHE A 310 -5.53 30.49 7.38
CA PHE A 310 -4.76 30.22 6.15
C PHE A 310 -3.29 29.92 6.45
N GLU A 311 -2.67 30.68 7.35
CA GLU A 311 -1.29 30.46 7.79
C GLU A 311 -1.12 29.08 8.45
N LYS A 312 -2.10 28.64 9.24
CA LYS A 312 -2.15 27.31 9.85
C LYS A 312 -2.28 26.19 8.84
N MET A 313 -3.19 26.35 7.87
CA MET A 313 -3.44 25.32 6.87
C MET A 313 -2.33 25.24 5.83
N TYR A 314 -1.67 26.35 5.50
CA TYR A 314 -0.68 26.43 4.42
C TYR A 314 0.64 27.11 4.89
N PRO A 315 1.29 26.61 5.95
CA PRO A 315 2.41 27.31 6.59
C PRO A 315 3.55 27.56 5.61
N ALA A 316 3.93 26.54 4.83
CA ALA A 316 5.00 26.66 3.83
C ALA A 316 4.74 27.75 2.77
N LEU A 317 3.47 28.02 2.42
CA LEU A 317 3.11 29.05 1.45
C LEU A 317 3.21 30.45 2.08
N PHE A 318 2.76 30.59 3.33
CA PHE A 318 2.72 31.86 4.07
C PHE A 318 4.05 32.20 4.79
N GLU A 319 5.09 31.39 4.65
CA GLU A 319 6.46 31.76 5.08
C GLU A 319 7.08 32.84 4.18
N THR A 320 6.61 32.99 2.94
CA THR A 320 7.14 33.94 1.97
C THR A 320 6.02 34.80 1.37
N ASP A 321 6.38 35.85 0.66
CA ASP A 321 5.42 36.54 -0.22
C ASP A 321 5.12 35.66 -1.44
N PHE A 322 3.91 35.80 -1.99
CA PHE A 322 3.46 35.02 -3.14
C PHE A 322 2.42 35.78 -3.97
N LYS A 323 2.27 35.35 -5.23
CA LYS A 323 1.25 35.86 -6.14
C LYS A 323 0.58 34.73 -6.90
N ILE A 324 -0.65 34.43 -6.51
CA ILE A 324 -1.42 33.31 -7.05
C ILE A 324 -2.14 33.70 -8.33
N LYS A 325 -2.35 32.74 -9.23
CA LYS A 325 -3.31 32.86 -10.34
C LYS A 325 -4.68 32.41 -9.86
N VAL A 326 -5.75 33.17 -10.11
CA VAL A 326 -7.10 32.83 -9.63
C VAL A 326 -7.99 32.41 -10.80
N ALA A 327 -8.26 33.31 -11.75
CA ALA A 327 -9.11 33.02 -12.91
C ALA A 327 -8.64 31.77 -13.70
N ASN A 328 -7.32 31.63 -13.94
CA ASN A 328 -6.79 30.45 -14.62
C ASN A 328 -7.02 29.13 -13.86
N ARG A 329 -6.87 29.13 -12.54
CA ARG A 329 -7.06 27.92 -11.71
C ARG A 329 -8.53 27.51 -11.69
N PHE A 330 -9.44 28.50 -11.69
CA PHE A 330 -10.88 28.23 -11.86
C PHE A 330 -11.20 27.65 -13.24
N ARG A 331 -10.72 28.27 -14.32
CA ARG A 331 -10.90 27.76 -15.70
C ARG A 331 -10.38 26.33 -15.84
N PHE A 332 -9.20 26.04 -15.26
CA PHE A 332 -8.63 24.69 -15.25
C PHE A 332 -9.59 23.68 -14.60
N ALA A 333 -10.06 23.95 -13.38
CA ALA A 333 -10.97 23.05 -12.67
C ALA A 333 -12.28 22.81 -13.43
N MET A 334 -12.83 23.85 -14.06
CA MET A 334 -14.07 23.73 -14.83
C MET A 334 -13.89 22.90 -16.11
N ARG A 335 -12.76 23.07 -16.79
CA ARG A 335 -12.43 22.27 -17.97
C ARG A 335 -12.10 20.82 -17.61
N GLU A 336 -11.50 20.57 -16.44
CA GLU A 336 -11.32 19.22 -15.91
C GLU A 336 -12.67 18.52 -15.62
N LEU A 337 -13.64 19.25 -15.06
CA LEU A 337 -14.99 18.73 -14.84
C LEU A 337 -15.68 18.34 -16.17
N ASP A 338 -15.55 19.18 -17.20
CA ASP A 338 -16.05 18.88 -18.54
C ASP A 338 -15.35 17.65 -19.16
N ARG A 339 -14.00 17.62 -19.10
CA ARG A 339 -13.20 16.49 -19.59
C ARG A 339 -13.58 15.18 -18.93
N SER A 340 -13.84 15.18 -17.63
CA SER A 340 -14.31 13.99 -16.94
C SER A 340 -15.67 13.52 -17.47
N LYS A 341 -16.65 14.41 -17.59
CA LYS A 341 -17.97 14.04 -18.13
C LYS A 341 -17.86 13.45 -19.53
N ARG A 342 -17.04 14.05 -20.39
CA ARG A 342 -16.74 13.50 -21.73
C ARG A 342 -16.04 12.14 -21.66
N MET A 343 -15.03 12.00 -20.80
CA MET A 343 -14.30 10.73 -20.59
C MET A 343 -15.25 9.62 -20.16
N GLN A 344 -16.10 9.86 -19.15
CA GLN A 344 -17.11 8.90 -18.69
C GLN A 344 -18.10 8.53 -19.80
N SER A 345 -18.58 9.51 -20.56
CA SER A 345 -19.47 9.25 -21.70
C SER A 345 -18.82 8.40 -22.79
N LEU A 346 -17.53 8.61 -23.06
CA LEU A 346 -16.78 7.82 -24.02
C LEU A 346 -16.55 6.39 -23.51
N LEU A 347 -16.11 6.23 -22.26
CA LEU A 347 -15.84 4.92 -21.65
C LEU A 347 -17.08 4.05 -21.46
N THR A 348 -18.29 4.63 -21.55
CA THR A 348 -19.55 3.87 -21.49
C THR A 348 -20.22 3.70 -22.86
N SER A 349 -19.65 4.30 -23.91
CA SER A 349 -20.15 4.21 -25.28
C SER A 349 -19.63 2.97 -25.99
N SER A 350 -20.46 2.36 -26.85
CA SER A 350 -20.01 1.25 -27.70
C SER A 350 -19.01 1.71 -28.76
N ASN A 351 -19.10 2.95 -29.27
CA ASN A 351 -18.33 3.41 -30.44
C ASN A 351 -17.15 4.33 -30.06
N CYS A 352 -16.54 4.14 -28.90
CA CYS A 352 -15.40 4.95 -28.46
C CYS A 352 -14.15 4.66 -29.29
N THR A 353 -13.47 5.70 -29.78
CA THR A 353 -12.16 5.56 -30.44
C THR A 353 -11.01 6.05 -29.57
N ALA A 354 -9.83 5.47 -29.77
CA ALA A 354 -8.61 5.91 -29.08
C ALA A 354 -8.29 7.39 -29.34
N GLU A 355 -8.57 7.88 -30.55
CA GLU A 355 -8.40 9.30 -30.91
C GLU A 355 -9.27 10.22 -30.04
N GLN A 356 -10.52 9.83 -29.75
CA GLN A 356 -11.41 10.65 -28.90
C GLN A 356 -10.90 10.76 -27.46
N ILE A 357 -10.44 9.65 -26.88
CA ILE A 357 -9.82 9.65 -25.54
C ILE A 357 -8.50 10.43 -25.57
N GLY A 358 -7.68 10.19 -26.59
CA GLY A 358 -6.39 10.86 -26.78
C GLY A 358 -6.54 12.37 -26.88
N ASN A 359 -7.58 12.87 -27.56
CA ASN A 359 -7.91 14.28 -27.64
C ASN A 359 -8.23 14.89 -26.27
N ILE A 360 -9.01 14.21 -25.41
CA ILE A 360 -9.28 14.66 -24.04
C ILE A 360 -7.96 14.77 -23.25
N MET A 361 -7.07 13.79 -23.37
CA MET A 361 -5.76 13.81 -22.70
C MET A 361 -4.89 14.97 -23.20
N ASN A 362 -4.86 15.20 -24.51
CA ASN A 362 -4.09 16.29 -25.11
C ASN A 362 -4.63 17.67 -24.68
N GLU A 363 -5.95 17.84 -24.54
CA GLU A 363 -6.54 19.05 -23.98
C GLU A 363 -6.09 19.27 -22.52
N ALA A 364 -6.11 18.21 -21.70
CA ALA A 364 -5.62 18.27 -20.32
C ALA A 364 -4.14 18.65 -20.25
N TRP A 365 -3.31 18.16 -21.18
CA TRP A 365 -1.91 18.56 -21.30
C TRP A 365 -1.71 20.06 -21.56
N VAL A 366 -2.51 20.64 -22.47
CA VAL A 366 -2.44 22.07 -22.77
C VAL A 366 -2.79 22.88 -21.52
N ASP A 367 -3.94 22.60 -20.92
CA ASP A 367 -4.43 23.30 -19.73
C ASP A 367 -3.48 23.15 -18.52
N ALA A 368 -2.82 21.99 -18.37
CA ALA A 368 -1.83 21.75 -17.33
C ALA A 368 -0.64 22.72 -17.39
N GLY A 369 -0.24 23.17 -18.59
CA GLY A 369 0.77 24.22 -18.72
C GLY A 369 0.18 25.62 -18.65
N ASP A 370 -0.84 25.87 -19.46
CA ASP A 370 -1.30 27.23 -19.74
C ASP A 370 -2.13 27.82 -18.59
N LEU A 371 -2.89 26.96 -17.90
CA LEU A 371 -3.80 27.33 -16.83
C LEU A 371 -3.33 26.88 -15.44
N TYR A 372 -2.56 25.79 -15.33
CA TYR A 372 -2.17 25.22 -14.03
C TYR A 372 -0.68 25.28 -13.66
N ASP A 373 0.21 25.60 -14.61
CA ASP A 373 1.67 25.70 -14.40
C ASP A 373 2.34 24.45 -13.79
N ILE A 374 1.82 23.25 -14.08
CA ILE A 374 2.35 21.99 -13.53
C ILE A 374 3.25 21.21 -14.52
N ARG A 375 3.51 21.77 -15.70
CA ARG A 375 4.46 21.23 -16.68
C ARG A 375 5.87 21.76 -16.42
N THR A 376 6.86 20.97 -16.81
CA THR A 376 8.29 21.35 -16.82
C THR A 376 8.84 21.23 -18.24
N ARG A 377 10.02 21.81 -18.47
CA ARG A 377 10.69 21.75 -19.77
C ARG A 377 11.04 20.31 -20.15
N GLU A 378 11.45 19.51 -19.18
CA GLU A 378 11.81 18.11 -19.35
C GLU A 378 10.57 17.29 -19.74
N MET A 379 9.43 17.52 -19.08
CA MET A 379 8.16 16.90 -19.47
C MET A 379 7.79 17.28 -20.91
N ASP A 380 7.94 18.54 -21.30
CA ASP A 380 7.69 19.00 -22.66
C ASP A 380 8.58 18.30 -23.70
N GLN A 381 9.86 18.08 -23.38
CA GLN A 381 10.77 17.35 -24.25
C GLN A 381 10.31 15.91 -24.49
N PHE A 382 9.98 15.18 -23.41
CA PHE A 382 9.49 13.81 -23.52
C PHE A 382 8.15 13.72 -24.24
N ALA A 383 7.19 14.59 -23.93
CA ALA A 383 5.91 14.61 -24.62
C ALA A 383 6.06 14.91 -26.12
N ASN A 384 6.95 15.84 -26.50
CA ASN A 384 7.22 16.16 -27.90
C ASN A 384 7.93 15.02 -28.66
N GLN A 385 8.71 14.19 -27.97
CA GLN A 385 9.29 12.99 -28.57
C GLN A 385 8.21 11.90 -28.73
N ALA A 386 7.45 11.63 -27.68
CA ALA A 386 6.41 10.60 -27.67
C ALA A 386 5.33 10.86 -28.73
N ARG A 387 4.88 12.10 -28.92
CA ARG A 387 3.90 12.47 -29.96
C ARG A 387 4.33 12.18 -31.39
N LYS A 388 5.63 12.01 -31.65
CA LYS A 388 6.15 11.69 -32.99
C LYS A 388 6.10 10.20 -33.30
N ILE A 389 5.84 9.37 -32.30
CA ILE A 389 5.82 7.92 -32.42
C ILE A 389 4.45 7.50 -32.98
N PRO A 390 4.40 6.75 -34.10
CA PRO A 390 3.17 6.17 -34.59
C PRO A 390 2.48 5.32 -33.53
N GLY A 391 1.16 5.48 -33.40
CA GLY A 391 0.34 4.78 -32.41
C GLY A 391 0.26 5.48 -31.05
N VAL A 392 0.86 6.65 -30.85
CA VAL A 392 0.59 7.49 -29.66
C VAL A 392 -0.59 8.43 -29.95
N HIS A 393 -1.72 8.19 -29.29
CA HIS A 393 -2.98 8.90 -29.52
C HIS A 393 -3.17 10.14 -28.62
N GLY A 394 -2.65 10.08 -27.40
CA GLY A 394 -2.78 11.19 -26.45
C GLY A 394 -1.79 11.11 -25.31
N ILE A 395 -1.45 12.27 -24.75
CA ILE A 395 -0.51 12.41 -23.64
C ILE A 395 -1.05 13.46 -22.67
N LYS A 396 -1.04 13.17 -21.37
CA LYS A 396 -1.30 14.12 -20.29
C LYS A 396 -0.29 14.01 -19.15
N VAL A 397 -0.26 15.00 -18.28
CA VAL A 397 0.43 14.92 -16.98
C VAL A 397 -0.25 13.85 -16.12
N MET A 398 0.52 13.09 -15.34
CA MET A 398 -0.01 12.18 -14.33
C MET A 398 0.43 12.61 -12.92
N GLY A 399 -0.55 12.70 -12.01
CA GLY A 399 -0.31 13.11 -10.63
C GLY A 399 -0.15 14.63 -10.49
N ALA A 400 0.57 15.07 -9.45
CA ALA A 400 0.69 16.48 -9.09
C ALA A 400 1.43 17.37 -10.11
N GLY A 401 2.09 16.77 -11.10
CA GLY A 401 3.01 17.46 -12.01
C GLY A 401 4.31 17.90 -11.35
N PHE A 402 4.89 18.99 -11.87
CA PHE A 402 6.23 19.49 -11.51
C PHE A 402 7.36 18.46 -11.76
N GLY A 403 7.11 17.51 -12.65
CA GLY A 403 7.94 16.34 -12.91
C GLY A 403 7.12 15.06 -12.87
N GLY A 404 7.80 13.94 -12.66
CA GLY A 404 7.20 12.62 -12.57
C GLY A 404 6.80 12.02 -13.93
N ASN A 405 5.65 11.36 -13.96
CA ASN A 405 5.15 10.57 -15.06
C ASN A 405 4.20 11.36 -15.97
N LEU A 406 4.24 11.01 -17.25
CA LEU A 406 3.18 11.29 -18.19
C LEU A 406 2.31 10.05 -18.34
N LEU A 407 1.02 10.23 -18.62
CA LEU A 407 0.11 9.17 -19.03
C LEU A 407 -0.08 9.27 -20.54
N LEU A 408 0.22 8.17 -21.25
CA LEU A 408 0.07 8.02 -22.68
C LEU A 408 -1.07 7.03 -22.98
N LEU A 409 -1.82 7.29 -24.04
CA LEU A 409 -2.68 6.30 -24.68
C LEU A 409 -2.01 5.86 -25.97
N THR A 410 -1.70 4.58 -26.08
CA THR A 410 -0.92 4.04 -27.20
C THR A 410 -1.53 2.79 -27.80
N ASP A 411 -1.27 2.51 -29.07
CA ASP A 411 -1.46 1.18 -29.63
C ASP A 411 -0.64 0.14 -28.85
N ASN A 412 -1.11 -1.10 -28.81
CA ASN A 412 -0.49 -2.19 -28.08
C ASN A 412 0.92 -2.51 -28.61
N ASP A 413 1.15 -2.30 -29.90
CA ASP A 413 2.38 -2.55 -30.64
C ASP A 413 3.20 -1.27 -30.93
N ALA A 414 2.84 -0.13 -30.34
CA ALA A 414 3.60 1.11 -30.49
C ALA A 414 5.05 0.95 -29.97
N ASP A 415 6.04 1.25 -30.82
CA ASP A 415 7.46 1.19 -30.44
C ASP A 415 7.91 2.44 -29.68
N LEU A 416 7.86 2.33 -28.35
CA LEU A 416 8.26 3.41 -27.43
C LEU A 416 9.75 3.37 -27.05
N SER A 417 10.55 2.47 -27.63
CA SER A 417 11.96 2.26 -27.23
C SER A 417 12.82 3.53 -27.27
N SER A 418 12.50 4.46 -28.18
CA SER A 418 13.17 5.75 -28.33
C SER A 418 13.04 6.70 -27.13
N LEU A 419 12.08 6.47 -26.22
CA LEU A 419 11.85 7.30 -25.04
C LEU A 419 12.75 6.91 -23.84
N GLY A 420 13.58 5.89 -24.01
CA GLY A 420 14.58 5.46 -23.04
C GLY A 420 14.19 4.24 -22.22
N LYS A 421 15.15 3.33 -22.04
CA LYS A 421 14.97 2.08 -21.32
C LYS A 421 14.61 2.33 -19.85
N GLY A 422 13.63 1.58 -19.33
CA GLY A 422 13.23 1.61 -17.93
C GLY A 422 12.35 2.81 -17.52
N ARG A 423 11.96 3.66 -18.47
CA ARG A 423 11.07 4.82 -18.22
C ARG A 423 9.60 4.52 -18.47
N ILE A 424 9.32 3.43 -19.17
CA ILE A 424 8.00 3.11 -19.68
C ILE A 424 7.46 1.93 -18.89
N GLN A 425 6.21 2.06 -18.43
CA GLN A 425 5.49 0.96 -17.80
C GLN A 425 4.05 0.93 -18.31
N GLU A 426 3.66 -0.24 -18.79
CA GLU A 426 2.28 -0.51 -19.20
C GLU A 426 1.37 -0.58 -17.99
N CYS A 427 0.13 -0.15 -18.17
CA CYS A 427 -0.81 -0.06 -17.07
C CYS A 427 -2.19 -0.54 -17.49
N SER A 428 -2.67 -1.56 -16.79
CA SER A 428 -4.07 -1.98 -16.86
C SER A 428 -4.77 -1.70 -15.53
N ALA A 429 -6.10 -1.81 -15.55
CA ALA A 429 -6.92 -1.68 -14.35
C ALA A 429 -6.68 -2.88 -13.42
N GLY A 430 -6.01 -2.63 -12.30
CA GLY A 430 -5.69 -3.60 -11.26
C GLY A 430 -6.65 -3.61 -10.07
N PRO A 431 -6.43 -4.51 -9.11
CA PRO A 431 -7.24 -4.62 -7.91
C PRO A 431 -6.97 -3.47 -6.92
N ALA A 432 -7.83 -3.31 -5.92
CA ALA A 432 -7.56 -2.49 -4.75
C ALA A 432 -6.44 -3.09 -3.87
N ALA A 433 -5.99 -2.31 -2.91
CA ALA A 433 -5.11 -2.74 -1.85
C ALA A 433 -5.70 -3.93 -1.08
N SER A 434 -4.87 -4.90 -0.77
CA SER A 434 -5.30 -6.16 -0.16
C SER A 434 -4.30 -6.64 0.89
N ILE A 435 -4.83 -7.36 1.89
CA ILE A 435 -4.03 -8.20 2.76
C ILE A 435 -3.97 -9.57 2.09
N ILE A 436 -2.77 -10.04 1.74
CA ILE A 436 -2.60 -11.36 1.13
C ILE A 436 -2.97 -12.43 2.16
N ASP A 437 -3.93 -13.29 1.85
CA ASP A 437 -4.26 -14.45 2.68
C ASP A 437 -3.07 -15.43 2.63
N ALA A 438 -2.71 -16.01 3.78
CA ALA A 438 -1.72 -17.08 3.84
C ALA A 438 -1.99 -18.18 2.79
N LYS A 439 -3.26 -18.45 2.44
CA LYS A 439 -3.64 -19.39 1.36
C LYS A 439 -3.19 -18.97 -0.05
N GLU A 440 -3.09 -17.68 -0.32
CA GLU A 440 -2.60 -17.14 -1.61
C GLU A 440 -1.06 -17.11 -1.66
N MET A 441 -0.42 -17.12 -0.49
CA MET A 441 1.03 -17.32 -0.35
C MET A 441 1.42 -18.80 -0.44
N MET A 442 0.47 -19.71 -0.20
CA MET A 442 0.62 -21.12 -0.50
C MET A 442 0.41 -21.30 -2.00
N PRO A 443 1.41 -21.76 -2.78
CA PRO A 443 1.12 -22.21 -4.14
C PRO A 443 -0.01 -23.23 -4.06
N THR A 444 -0.98 -23.15 -4.98
CA THR A 444 -2.00 -24.18 -5.12
C THR A 444 -1.26 -25.50 -5.28
N LEU A 445 -1.27 -26.32 -4.22
CA LEU A 445 -0.81 -27.68 -4.27
C LEU A 445 -1.71 -28.36 -5.29
N ASP A 446 -1.17 -28.61 -6.48
CA ASP A 446 -1.80 -29.52 -7.39
C ASP A 446 -1.87 -30.85 -6.63
N ASN A 447 -3.08 -31.23 -6.22
CA ASN A 447 -3.35 -32.48 -5.52
C ASN A 447 -3.02 -33.70 -6.39
N SER A 448 -2.48 -33.49 -7.60
CA SER A 448 -1.89 -34.53 -8.41
C SER A 448 -0.35 -34.53 -8.30
N THR A 449 0.16 -35.60 -7.68
CA THR A 449 1.49 -36.20 -7.87
C THR A 449 2.75 -35.61 -7.18
N THR A 450 2.73 -34.43 -6.56
CA THR A 450 3.96 -33.92 -5.89
C THR A 450 4.18 -34.59 -4.52
N PRO A 451 5.31 -35.27 -4.25
CA PRO A 451 5.48 -35.99 -2.99
C PRO A 451 5.82 -35.02 -1.84
N LEU A 452 4.93 -34.99 -0.83
CA LEU A 452 4.98 -34.09 0.33
C LEU A 452 5.49 -34.83 1.57
N ALA A 453 6.34 -34.21 2.38
CA ALA A 453 6.72 -34.71 3.70
C ALA A 453 6.12 -33.83 4.81
N ALA A 454 5.77 -34.41 5.96
CA ALA A 454 5.45 -33.67 7.18
C ALA A 454 6.62 -33.74 8.17
N VAL A 455 6.95 -32.64 8.83
CA VAL A 455 8.02 -32.54 9.83
C VAL A 455 7.44 -31.94 11.10
N LEU A 456 7.44 -32.67 12.21
CA LEU A 456 7.00 -32.16 13.50
C LEU A 456 8.22 -31.84 14.37
N LEU A 457 8.32 -30.59 14.83
CA LEU A 457 9.44 -30.15 15.66
C LEU A 457 9.11 -30.32 17.15
N CYS A 458 9.76 -31.30 17.77
CA CYS A 458 9.65 -31.62 19.19
C CYS A 458 10.92 -31.28 19.99
N GLY A 459 11.91 -30.58 19.41
CA GLY A 459 13.23 -30.32 20.00
C GLY A 459 13.31 -29.42 21.24
N GLY A 460 12.20 -28.90 21.77
CA GLY A 460 12.22 -27.99 22.92
C GLY A 460 12.67 -28.68 24.21
N LYS A 461 13.59 -28.08 24.98
CA LYS A 461 14.10 -28.65 26.27
C LYS A 461 13.05 -28.75 27.39
N GLY A 462 11.87 -28.15 27.24
CA GLY A 462 10.81 -28.19 28.25
C GLY A 462 11.15 -27.47 29.56
N SER A 463 12.13 -26.55 29.55
CA SER A 463 12.65 -25.85 30.74
C SER A 463 11.56 -25.23 31.61
N ARG A 464 10.56 -24.58 31.01
CA ARG A 464 9.40 -24.00 31.73
C ARG A 464 8.54 -25.05 32.44
N MET A 465 8.41 -26.25 31.90
CA MET A 465 7.62 -27.35 32.50
C MET A 465 8.36 -28.02 33.65
N LEU A 466 9.68 -28.15 33.50
CA LEU A 466 10.57 -28.64 34.55
C LEU A 466 10.55 -27.73 35.78
N GLU A 467 10.53 -26.41 35.60
CA GLU A 467 10.37 -25.43 36.67
C GLU A 467 9.06 -25.61 37.46
N HIS A 468 8.03 -26.18 36.84
CA HIS A 468 6.72 -26.48 37.45
C HIS A 468 6.60 -27.94 37.92
N GLY A 469 7.71 -28.69 37.99
CA GLY A 469 7.75 -30.07 38.51
C GLY A 469 7.26 -31.15 37.54
N ILE A 470 7.02 -30.82 36.26
CA ILE A 470 6.60 -31.80 35.26
C ILE A 470 7.85 -32.29 34.50
N ALA A 471 8.28 -33.51 34.82
CA ALA A 471 9.45 -34.14 34.20
C ALA A 471 9.16 -34.74 32.81
N THR A 472 7.89 -34.99 32.51
CA THR A 472 7.45 -35.51 31.21
C THR A 472 7.57 -34.41 30.15
N HIS A 473 8.23 -34.76 29.05
CA HIS A 473 8.43 -33.85 27.93
C HIS A 473 7.08 -33.46 27.31
N LYS A 474 6.83 -32.17 27.12
CA LYS A 474 5.53 -31.62 26.73
C LYS A 474 4.83 -32.36 25.57
N PRO A 475 5.49 -32.71 24.46
CA PRO A 475 4.84 -33.38 23.34
C PRO A 475 4.41 -34.83 23.66
N LEU A 476 4.97 -35.44 24.71
CA LEU A 476 4.62 -36.77 25.20
C LEU A 476 3.56 -36.75 26.31
N LEU A 477 3.07 -35.57 26.73
CA LEU A 477 1.99 -35.49 27.71
C LEU A 477 0.67 -35.99 27.13
N ASN A 478 -0.04 -36.76 27.94
CA ASN A 478 -1.34 -37.30 27.57
C ASN A 478 -2.41 -36.21 27.63
N LEU A 479 -3.29 -36.24 26.64
CA LEU A 479 -4.56 -35.52 26.59
C LEU A 479 -5.64 -36.58 26.43
N ASN A 480 -6.46 -36.77 27.46
CA ASN A 480 -7.42 -37.88 27.53
C ASN A 480 -6.76 -39.24 27.19
N GLU A 481 -5.68 -39.58 27.90
CA GLU A 481 -4.91 -40.84 27.77
C GLU A 481 -4.09 -41.00 26.48
N VAL A 482 -4.15 -40.06 25.54
CA VAL A 482 -3.38 -40.11 24.28
C VAL A 482 -2.27 -39.06 24.28
N PRO A 483 -0.99 -39.43 24.01
CA PRO A 483 0.09 -38.46 23.90
C PRO A 483 -0.19 -37.37 22.86
N SER A 484 0.10 -36.11 23.19
CA SER A 484 -0.27 -34.97 22.36
C SER A 484 0.32 -35.04 20.94
N THR A 485 1.58 -35.45 20.78
CA THR A 485 2.20 -35.66 19.45
C THR A 485 1.49 -36.73 18.65
N LYS A 486 0.99 -37.79 19.31
CA LYS A 486 0.25 -38.87 18.64
C LYS A 486 -1.05 -38.36 18.02
N LEU A 487 -1.76 -37.49 18.73
CA LEU A 487 -2.98 -36.84 18.22
C LEU A 487 -2.69 -35.97 16.99
N VAL A 488 -1.60 -35.18 17.01
CA VAL A 488 -1.20 -34.33 15.88
C VAL A 488 -0.88 -35.19 14.64
N ILE A 489 -0.12 -36.28 14.82
CA ILE A 489 0.21 -37.18 13.70
C ILE A 489 -1.04 -37.86 13.14
N GLN A 490 -1.96 -38.30 14.00
CA GLN A 490 -3.24 -38.86 13.55
C GLN A 490 -4.08 -37.83 12.77
N GLN A 491 -4.06 -36.55 13.16
CA GLN A 491 -4.74 -35.49 12.39
C GLN A 491 -4.10 -35.27 11.03
N LEU A 492 -2.76 -35.32 10.92
CA LEU A 492 -2.06 -35.23 9.64
C LEU A 492 -2.40 -36.41 8.73
N LEU A 493 -2.37 -37.63 9.27
CA LEU A 493 -2.74 -38.85 8.54
C LEU A 493 -4.20 -38.88 8.08
N ASN A 494 -5.10 -38.25 8.85
CA ASN A 494 -6.52 -38.14 8.51
C ASN A 494 -6.86 -36.90 7.67
N SER A 495 -5.86 -36.08 7.32
CA SER A 495 -6.06 -34.88 6.51
C SER A 495 -6.28 -35.24 5.02
N GLN A 496 -6.66 -34.24 4.22
CA GLN A 496 -6.75 -34.41 2.77
C GLN A 496 -5.37 -34.36 2.08
N LEU A 497 -4.28 -34.13 2.83
CA LEU A 497 -2.92 -34.06 2.31
C LEU A 497 -2.29 -35.46 2.26
N ASN A 498 -1.63 -35.77 1.15
CA ASN A 498 -0.96 -37.05 0.97
C ASN A 498 0.53 -36.95 1.34
N PHE A 499 0.90 -37.38 2.54
CA PHE A 499 2.27 -37.37 3.00
C PHE A 499 3.01 -38.66 2.60
N SER A 500 4.05 -38.52 1.80
CA SER A 500 5.00 -39.58 1.44
C SER A 500 5.95 -39.94 2.57
N GLN A 501 6.16 -39.01 3.52
CA GLN A 501 7.05 -39.17 4.66
C GLN A 501 6.57 -38.32 5.84
N ILE A 502 6.67 -38.83 7.07
CA ILE A 502 6.47 -38.04 8.29
C ILE A 502 7.73 -38.16 9.14
N LEU A 503 8.36 -37.03 9.47
CA LEU A 503 9.53 -36.94 10.33
C LEU A 503 9.17 -36.23 11.65
N VAL A 504 9.74 -36.67 12.76
CA VAL A 504 9.60 -36.01 14.07
C VAL A 504 10.99 -35.71 14.60
N VAL A 505 11.28 -34.43 14.79
CA VAL A 505 12.58 -33.95 15.27
C VAL A 505 12.57 -33.89 16.79
N VAL A 506 13.44 -34.64 17.45
CA VAL A 506 13.47 -34.80 18.91
C VAL A 506 14.80 -34.36 19.51
N PRO A 507 14.84 -33.96 20.80
CA PRO A 507 16.11 -33.68 21.48
C PRO A 507 16.89 -34.99 21.74
N PRO A 508 18.23 -34.91 21.92
CA PRO A 508 19.06 -36.09 22.13
C PRO A 508 18.72 -36.81 23.44
N GLY A 509 18.70 -38.14 23.40
CA GLY A 509 18.37 -39.01 24.54
C GLY A 509 16.87 -39.20 24.78
N ARG A 510 16.01 -38.73 23.88
CA ARG A 510 14.55 -38.92 23.93
C ARG A 510 14.02 -39.79 22.79
N GLU A 511 14.88 -40.26 21.90
CA GLU A 511 14.52 -41.11 20.77
C GLU A 511 13.66 -42.31 21.19
N PRO A 512 14.03 -43.09 22.23
CA PRO A 512 13.25 -44.27 22.63
C PRO A 512 11.82 -43.92 23.07
N ASP A 513 11.65 -42.80 23.78
CA ASP A 513 10.34 -42.35 24.28
C ASP A 513 9.37 -42.06 23.11
N TYR A 514 9.89 -41.47 22.03
CA TYR A 514 9.11 -41.15 20.83
C TYR A 514 8.88 -42.37 19.94
N GLU A 515 9.88 -43.24 19.81
CA GLU A 515 9.75 -44.50 19.06
C GLU A 515 8.66 -45.39 19.65
N GLU A 516 8.58 -45.49 20.99
CA GLU A 516 7.54 -46.25 21.67
C GLU A 516 6.15 -45.63 21.46
N VAL A 517 6.01 -44.33 21.70
CA VAL A 517 4.72 -43.62 21.64
C VAL A 517 4.13 -43.59 20.22
N LEU A 518 5.00 -43.43 19.21
CA LEU A 518 4.63 -43.27 17.81
C LEU A 518 4.75 -44.58 17.00
N ALA A 519 5.01 -45.70 17.67
CA ALA A 519 5.07 -47.02 17.05
C ALA A 519 3.83 -47.29 16.18
N GLY A 520 4.08 -47.76 14.96
CA GLY A 520 3.03 -48.12 14.01
C GLY A 520 2.42 -46.97 13.19
N LEU A 521 2.88 -45.72 13.38
CA LEU A 521 2.38 -44.56 12.62
C LEU A 521 3.19 -44.20 11.37
N GLY A 522 4.22 -44.97 11.02
CA GLY A 522 5.04 -44.73 9.83
C GLY A 522 5.91 -43.47 9.92
N VAL A 523 6.33 -43.10 11.13
CA VAL A 523 7.08 -41.88 11.42
C VAL A 523 8.57 -42.17 11.55
N LYS A 524 9.42 -41.28 11.03
CA LYS A 524 10.87 -41.31 11.19
C LYS A 524 11.30 -40.33 12.29
N ILE A 525 11.98 -40.81 13.32
CA ILE A 525 12.54 -39.97 14.37
C ILE A 525 13.89 -39.42 13.90
N VAL A 526 14.11 -38.11 14.04
CA VAL A 526 15.37 -37.43 13.70
C VAL A 526 15.88 -36.69 14.92
N THR A 527 17.13 -36.90 15.30
CA THR A 527 17.71 -36.25 16.48
C THR A 527 18.27 -34.88 16.13
N GLN A 528 17.83 -33.84 16.84
CA GLN A 528 18.47 -32.52 16.82
C GLN A 528 19.57 -32.47 17.88
N HIS A 529 20.83 -32.76 17.50
CA HIS A 529 21.94 -32.81 18.46
C HIS A 529 22.25 -31.47 19.14
N GLU A 530 22.10 -30.35 18.41
CA GLU A 530 22.32 -29.00 18.94
C GLU A 530 21.02 -28.19 18.92
N ALA A 531 20.56 -27.75 20.09
CA ALA A 531 19.31 -26.98 20.20
C ALA A 531 19.53 -25.49 19.86
N LEU A 532 19.75 -25.18 18.57
CA LEU A 532 19.97 -23.82 18.06
C LEU A 532 18.70 -23.11 17.55
N GLY A 533 17.52 -23.68 17.84
CA GLY A 533 16.22 -23.12 17.46
C GLY A 533 15.48 -23.91 16.37
N THR A 534 14.30 -23.42 15.99
CA THR A 534 13.37 -24.07 15.04
C THR A 534 13.99 -24.25 13.65
N GLY A 535 14.70 -23.23 13.14
CA GLY A 535 15.36 -23.30 11.83
C GLY A 535 16.45 -24.37 11.76
N ASN A 536 17.27 -24.51 12.81
CA ASN A 536 18.24 -25.59 12.90
C ASN A 536 17.56 -26.97 13.00
N ALA A 537 16.45 -27.07 13.72
CA ALA A 537 15.67 -28.31 13.80
C ALA A 537 15.14 -28.75 12.43
N VAL A 538 14.76 -27.80 11.57
CA VAL A 538 14.42 -28.07 10.17
C VAL A 538 15.67 -28.44 9.37
N HIS A 539 16.81 -27.79 9.56
CA HIS A 539 18.05 -28.17 8.84
C HIS A 539 18.48 -29.62 9.12
N CYS A 540 18.28 -30.12 10.34
CA CYS A 540 18.64 -31.50 10.71
C CYS A 540 17.94 -32.59 9.90
N ILE A 541 16.82 -32.29 9.22
CA ILE A 541 16.06 -33.29 8.47
C ILE A 541 16.46 -33.37 6.99
N ILE A 542 17.26 -32.43 6.48
CA ILE A 542 17.55 -32.30 5.04
C ILE A 542 18.12 -33.60 4.47
N ASP A 543 19.10 -34.18 5.16
CA ASP A 543 19.74 -35.45 4.75
C ASP A 543 18.83 -36.68 4.96
N GLU A 544 17.72 -36.52 5.68
CA GLU A 544 16.79 -37.59 6.05
C GLU A 544 15.55 -37.65 5.14
N LEU A 545 15.36 -36.64 4.28
CA LEU A 545 14.30 -36.57 3.29
C LEU A 545 14.49 -37.62 2.19
N LEU A 546 13.41 -38.32 1.84
CA LEU A 546 13.45 -39.26 0.72
C LEU A 546 13.56 -38.51 -0.61
N SER A 547 14.33 -39.06 -1.56
CA SER A 547 14.53 -38.47 -2.90
C SER A 547 13.27 -38.05 -3.68
N PRO A 548 12.08 -38.68 -3.55
CA PRO A 548 10.88 -38.16 -4.21
C PRO A 548 10.29 -36.92 -3.53
N VAL A 549 10.67 -36.56 -2.30
CA VAL A 549 10.08 -35.44 -1.58
C VAL A 549 10.50 -34.12 -2.22
N GLU A 550 9.52 -33.41 -2.78
CA GLU A 550 9.72 -32.09 -3.39
C GLU A 550 9.25 -30.97 -2.46
N GLN A 551 8.45 -31.30 -1.43
CA GLN A 551 7.83 -30.32 -0.54
C GLN A 551 7.80 -30.80 0.91
N VAL A 552 7.91 -29.85 1.85
CA VAL A 552 7.91 -30.14 3.28
C VAL A 552 6.90 -29.24 4.00
N TYR A 553 5.96 -29.87 4.71
CA TYR A 553 5.11 -29.24 5.71
C TYR A 553 5.80 -29.30 7.07
N VAL A 554 6.18 -28.16 7.64
CA VAL A 554 6.78 -28.11 8.99
C VAL A 554 5.73 -27.67 10.01
N SER A 555 5.55 -28.47 11.05
CA SER A 555 4.67 -28.18 12.18
C SER A 555 5.49 -27.84 13.42
N PHE A 556 5.34 -26.61 13.90
CA PHE A 556 5.84 -26.20 15.21
C PHE A 556 4.73 -25.55 16.02
N GLY A 557 4.56 -25.99 17.27
CA GLY A 557 3.56 -25.41 18.19
C GLY A 557 2.13 -25.98 18.10
N THR A 558 1.84 -26.95 17.22
CA THR A 558 0.50 -27.56 17.05
C THR A 558 0.09 -28.57 18.12
N GLN A 559 0.76 -28.61 19.27
CA GLN A 559 0.28 -29.40 20.41
C GLN A 559 -0.99 -28.74 20.95
N PRO A 560 -2.09 -29.48 21.17
CA PRO A 560 -3.24 -28.91 21.85
C PRO A 560 -2.81 -28.24 23.15
N LEU A 561 -3.42 -27.10 23.49
CA LEU A 561 -3.01 -26.31 24.66
C LEU A 561 -3.11 -27.16 25.93
N ILE A 562 -1.96 -27.61 26.43
CA ILE A 562 -1.86 -28.40 27.65
C ILE A 562 -1.95 -27.47 28.85
N ARG A 563 -3.08 -27.51 29.56
CA ARG A 563 -3.33 -26.88 30.86
C ARG A 563 -3.36 -27.94 31.95
N THR A 564 -3.24 -27.54 33.21
CA THR A 564 -3.47 -28.43 34.37
C THR A 564 -4.84 -29.11 34.36
N THR A 565 -5.82 -28.53 33.65
CA THR A 565 -7.18 -29.09 33.50
C THR A 565 -7.33 -30.08 32.34
N THR A 566 -6.30 -30.24 31.49
CA THR A 566 -6.29 -31.15 30.32
C THR A 566 -5.28 -32.29 30.46
N ILE A 567 -4.34 -32.17 31.41
CA ILE A 567 -3.53 -33.27 31.96
C ILE A 567 -4.41 -34.00 32.97
#